data_AF-A0A1U7GLR2-F1
#
_entry.id   AF-A0A1U7GLR2-F1
#
_cell.length_a   1.000
_cell.length_b   1.000
_cell.length_c   1.000
_cell.angle_alpha   90.00
_cell.angle_beta   90.00
_cell.angle_gamma   90.00
#
_symmetry.space_group_name_H-M   'P 1'
#
loop_
_entity.id
_entity.type
_entity.pdbx_description
1 polymer ?
#
loop_
_entity_poly.entity_id
_entity_poly.type
_entity_poly.pdbx_seq_one_letter_code
_entity_poly.pdbx_strand_id
1 'polypeptide(L)'
;MVFGLDVESKKLILKTPNKAIGTAIVDWFKSEFDVVLKDTSKTLYEDYEPDSVSKKLLGDYDESTGIDLLSLDFKYSSLPTASELMLTAAEHNRSIREELIWLRDHGVLKLSSLADLRSITIRFDGATIPVAVEPERGGAVVLRMNDAGIDEAHKEGAKRAFLKAFDIPLDQRIDPTRMIMGATDVYHYLLSGVDASQIRSYQQKQLSALQARNLIKEVMVATGRCINIGCVRNNQAIKGKSAANCPSCDAPIKFDSHLRYERNDKEVPKFIKKILQLVTDWKFTAEKNFEGVALHQLSSPDIASKSIYVFLNTRFSLVKVEKFQRSMFPILVVNPLGEQRAPAIDESGIAHLGLPCILTALEEKQSRKSFKKSLLRYVKTLLQMEHERVVKASRVSREIIENKPAGYDGAQYEAEVYNILRRLLPYSFKLGGNDKPDGFISFTCYEKNDLKAPVKYNFTYDAKYSASSYDFGIKEQRQMIDYINTWSDSDWMKTEGNKLDGHIIITNSMERTRMQGAADYLWAEHRLASGHPGMLIVFIREQFLTHIWDVVHENLHEISKRWLLFTPALMRIIGESKLNGFSLLDKPEAEIMMHRLLHGPKVEDPVNHELLMNDVAALIGMRKRARKRVADPNLN
;
A
#
# COMPACT_ATOMS: atom_id res chain seq x y z
N MET A 1 -3.00 -15.85 -42.40
CA MET A 1 -4.34 -16.31 -41.99
C MET A 1 -4.12 -17.52 -41.11
N VAL A 2 -4.65 -17.54 -39.88
CA VAL A 2 -4.59 -18.75 -39.04
C VAL A 2 -5.93 -19.43 -39.17
N PHE A 3 -5.90 -20.71 -39.53
CA PHE A 3 -7.05 -21.56 -39.70
C PHE A 3 -6.86 -22.74 -38.75
N GLY A 4 -7.79 -22.92 -37.82
CA GLY A 4 -7.81 -24.05 -36.90
C GLY A 4 -9.20 -24.67 -36.92
N LEU A 5 -9.26 -25.99 -37.07
CA LEU A 5 -10.50 -26.75 -36.94
C LEU A 5 -10.37 -27.61 -35.69
N ASP A 6 -11.23 -27.36 -34.71
CA ASP A 6 -11.40 -28.23 -33.56
C ASP A 6 -12.65 -29.09 -33.82
N VAL A 7 -12.40 -30.34 -34.22
CA VAL A 7 -13.43 -31.28 -34.63
C VAL A 7 -14.24 -31.77 -33.43
N GLU A 8 -13.61 -31.94 -32.27
CA GLU A 8 -14.28 -32.37 -31.04
C GLU A 8 -15.25 -31.29 -30.54
N SER A 9 -14.84 -30.03 -30.54
CA SER A 9 -15.70 -28.92 -30.10
C SER A 9 -16.53 -28.27 -31.22
N LYS A 10 -16.49 -28.82 -32.44
CA LYS A 10 -17.14 -28.28 -33.65
C LYS A 10 -16.86 -26.79 -33.89
N LYS A 11 -15.63 -26.34 -33.60
CA LYS A 11 -15.24 -24.93 -33.72
C LYS A 11 -14.30 -24.70 -34.89
N LEU A 12 -14.60 -23.63 -35.62
CA LEU A 12 -13.71 -23.07 -36.62
C LEU A 12 -13.05 -21.80 -36.06
N ILE A 13 -11.72 -21.82 -35.91
CA ILE A 13 -10.93 -20.68 -35.49
C ILE A 13 -10.36 -19.99 -36.73
N LEU A 14 -10.92 -18.83 -37.05
CA LEU A 14 -10.46 -17.99 -38.16
C LEU A 14 -9.76 -16.75 -37.61
N LYS A 15 -8.46 -16.61 -37.90
CA LYS A 15 -7.73 -15.35 -37.70
C LYS A 15 -7.50 -14.69 -39.05
N THR A 16 -8.35 -13.70 -39.34
CA THR A 16 -8.29 -12.94 -40.59
C THR A 16 -7.57 -11.60 -40.42
N PRO A 17 -7.00 -11.04 -41.51
CA PRO A 17 -6.37 -9.71 -41.47
C PRO A 17 -7.36 -8.56 -41.28
N ASN A 18 -8.61 -8.74 -41.71
CA ASN A 18 -9.69 -7.76 -41.59
C ASN A 18 -11.07 -8.44 -41.61
N LYS A 19 -12.11 -7.67 -41.27
CA LYS A 19 -13.50 -8.16 -41.16
C LYS A 19 -14.10 -8.59 -42.51
N ALA A 20 -13.77 -7.89 -43.60
CA ALA A 20 -14.28 -8.22 -44.94
C ALA A 20 -13.85 -9.61 -45.40
N ILE A 21 -12.58 -9.98 -45.15
CA ILE A 21 -12.08 -11.34 -45.42
C ILE A 21 -12.79 -12.37 -44.52
N GLY A 22 -13.08 -12.03 -43.27
CA GLY A 22 -13.86 -12.90 -42.38
C GLY A 22 -15.26 -13.17 -42.90
N THR A 23 -15.96 -12.13 -43.34
CA THR A 23 -17.30 -12.25 -43.93
C THR A 23 -17.28 -13.08 -45.21
N ALA A 24 -16.32 -12.84 -46.12
CA ALA A 24 -16.18 -13.61 -47.34
C ALA A 24 -15.91 -15.10 -47.09
N ILE A 25 -15.13 -15.44 -46.05
CA ILE A 25 -14.90 -16.84 -45.65
C ILE A 25 -16.19 -17.45 -45.09
N VAL A 26 -16.93 -16.72 -44.26
CA VAL A 26 -18.21 -17.19 -43.73
C VAL A 26 -19.23 -17.45 -44.84
N ASP A 27 -19.32 -16.54 -45.80
CA ASP A 27 -20.21 -16.67 -46.96
C ASP A 27 -19.81 -17.85 -47.85
N TRP A 28 -18.50 -18.07 -48.04
CA TRP A 28 -17.96 -19.22 -48.77
C TRP A 28 -18.30 -20.56 -48.09
N PHE A 29 -18.18 -20.65 -46.77
CA PHE A 29 -18.57 -21.85 -46.03
C PHE A 29 -20.08 -22.14 -46.14
N LYS A 30 -20.90 -21.09 -46.15
CA LYS A 30 -22.34 -21.20 -46.35
C LYS A 30 -22.69 -21.69 -47.76
N SER A 31 -22.00 -21.18 -48.79
CA SER A 31 -22.27 -21.59 -50.18
C SER A 31 -21.76 -22.99 -50.51
N GLU A 32 -20.59 -23.38 -50.01
CA GLU A 32 -19.95 -24.64 -50.40
C GLU A 32 -20.36 -25.85 -49.55
N PHE A 33 -20.66 -25.65 -48.27
CA PHE A 33 -20.90 -26.75 -47.34
C PHE A 33 -22.31 -26.75 -46.75
N ASP A 34 -23.15 -25.78 -47.10
CA ASP A 34 -24.46 -25.53 -46.47
C ASP A 34 -24.36 -25.39 -44.93
N VAL A 35 -23.20 -24.91 -44.45
CA VAL A 35 -22.93 -24.71 -43.02
C VAL A 35 -23.09 -23.23 -42.69
N VAL A 36 -24.01 -22.92 -41.79
CA VAL A 36 -24.14 -21.57 -41.22
C VAL A 36 -23.12 -21.41 -40.10
N LEU A 37 -21.98 -20.78 -40.40
CA LEU A 37 -21.02 -20.38 -39.38
C LEU A 37 -21.59 -19.22 -38.55
N LYS A 38 -22.00 -19.52 -37.32
CA LYS A 38 -22.26 -18.47 -36.32
C LYS A 38 -20.95 -17.95 -35.77
N ASP A 39 -20.78 -16.64 -35.81
CA ASP A 39 -19.66 -15.99 -35.13
C ASP A 39 -19.81 -16.24 -33.62
N THR A 40 -18.98 -17.14 -33.10
CA THR A 40 -18.87 -17.40 -31.66
C THR A 40 -18.00 -16.35 -30.97
N SER A 41 -17.57 -15.30 -31.68
CA SER A 41 -17.24 -14.02 -31.06
C SER A 41 -18.52 -13.42 -30.47
N LYS A 42 -18.89 -14.02 -29.32
CA LYS A 42 -20.01 -13.72 -28.43
C LYS A 42 -20.30 -12.22 -28.50
N THR A 43 -21.46 -11.87 -29.07
CA THR A 43 -22.01 -10.52 -29.00
C THR A 43 -21.95 -10.08 -27.54
N LEU A 44 -21.45 -8.88 -27.31
CA LEU A 44 -21.39 -8.32 -25.97
C LEU A 44 -22.83 -8.16 -25.46
N TYR A 45 -23.14 -8.77 -24.33
CA TYR A 45 -24.41 -8.61 -23.66
C TYR A 45 -24.35 -7.35 -22.81
N GLU A 46 -25.13 -6.36 -23.21
CA GLU A 46 -25.22 -5.06 -22.55
C GLU A 46 -26.56 -4.90 -21.83
N ASP A 47 -27.58 -5.72 -22.12
CA ASP A 47 -28.96 -5.51 -21.68
C ASP A 47 -29.24 -6.05 -20.27
N TYR A 48 -28.67 -5.43 -19.25
CA TYR A 48 -28.94 -5.75 -17.85
C TYR A 48 -28.94 -4.53 -16.94
N GLU A 49 -29.73 -4.59 -15.87
CA GLU A 49 -29.71 -3.57 -14.81
C GLU A 49 -28.78 -4.04 -13.67
N PRO A 50 -27.69 -3.30 -13.35
CA PRO A 50 -26.68 -3.71 -12.39
C PRO A 50 -27.20 -4.05 -10.99
N ASP A 51 -28.12 -3.25 -10.43
CA ASP A 51 -28.61 -3.47 -9.08
C ASP A 51 -29.50 -4.73 -9.00
N SER A 52 -30.28 -5.00 -10.06
CA SER A 52 -31.11 -6.20 -10.24
C SER A 52 -30.23 -7.44 -10.28
N VAL A 53 -29.21 -7.45 -11.15
CA VAL A 53 -28.26 -8.56 -11.26
C VAL A 53 -27.58 -8.83 -9.91
N SER A 54 -27.08 -7.77 -9.25
CA SER A 54 -26.44 -7.89 -7.94
C SER A 54 -27.39 -8.46 -6.88
N LYS A 55 -28.64 -8.00 -6.81
CA LYS A 55 -29.61 -8.52 -5.83
C LYS A 55 -30.01 -9.97 -6.14
N LYS A 56 -30.25 -10.30 -7.40
CA LYS A 56 -30.65 -11.65 -7.85
C LYS A 56 -29.55 -12.67 -7.58
N LEU A 57 -28.30 -12.37 -7.91
CA LEU A 57 -27.16 -13.24 -7.56
C LEU A 57 -26.93 -13.34 -6.05
N LEU A 58 -27.40 -12.37 -5.28
CA LEU A 58 -27.41 -12.37 -3.81
C LEU A 58 -28.77 -12.79 -3.21
N GLY A 59 -29.54 -13.61 -3.95
CA GLY A 59 -30.72 -14.33 -3.43
C GLY A 59 -32.10 -13.78 -3.83
N ASP A 60 -32.22 -12.59 -4.45
CA ASP A 60 -33.54 -12.04 -4.86
C ASP A 60 -34.05 -12.58 -6.21
N TYR A 61 -33.58 -13.76 -6.65
CA TYR A 61 -34.04 -14.37 -7.90
C TYR A 61 -35.39 -15.09 -7.72
N ASP A 62 -36.13 -15.23 -8.83
CA ASP A 62 -37.44 -15.90 -8.86
C ASP A 62 -37.26 -17.43 -8.84
N GLU A 63 -37.74 -18.09 -7.78
CA GLU A 63 -37.68 -19.55 -7.62
C GLU A 63 -38.48 -20.29 -8.69
N SER A 64 -39.49 -19.65 -9.31
CA SER A 64 -40.29 -20.26 -10.39
C SER A 64 -39.47 -20.57 -11.65
N THR A 65 -38.23 -20.10 -11.72
CA THR A 65 -37.28 -20.42 -12.80
C THR A 65 -36.74 -21.85 -12.75
N GLY A 66 -36.93 -22.57 -11.64
CA GLY A 66 -36.42 -23.93 -11.45
C GLY A 66 -34.91 -23.99 -11.17
N ILE A 67 -34.31 -22.85 -10.79
CA ILE A 67 -32.91 -22.75 -10.39
C ILE A 67 -32.79 -22.74 -8.88
N ASP A 68 -31.92 -23.60 -8.36
CA ASP A 68 -31.42 -23.50 -6.98
C ASP A 68 -29.96 -23.07 -6.98
N LEU A 69 -29.62 -22.07 -6.18
CA LEU A 69 -28.24 -21.67 -5.95
C LEU A 69 -27.65 -22.59 -4.88
N LEU A 70 -26.68 -23.44 -5.23
CA LEU A 70 -26.07 -24.38 -4.30
C LEU A 70 -24.76 -23.88 -3.71
N SER A 71 -23.99 -23.10 -4.48
CA SER A 71 -22.74 -22.51 -4.00
C SER A 71 -22.43 -21.21 -4.72
N LEU A 72 -21.80 -20.28 -4.00
CA LEU A 72 -21.23 -19.06 -4.56
C LEU A 72 -19.89 -18.76 -3.87
N ASP A 73 -18.85 -18.57 -4.68
CA ASP A 73 -17.50 -18.26 -4.21
C ASP A 73 -17.12 -16.82 -4.57
N PHE A 74 -16.83 -16.01 -3.56
CA PHE A 74 -16.44 -14.60 -3.65
C PHE A 74 -14.93 -14.43 -3.43
N LYS A 75 -14.28 -13.70 -4.35
CA LYS A 75 -12.89 -13.24 -4.19
C LYS A 75 -12.74 -12.21 -3.09
N TYR A 76 -13.78 -11.43 -2.84
CA TYR A 76 -13.76 -10.32 -1.89
C TYR A 76 -15.10 -10.22 -1.16
N SER A 77 -15.04 -10.07 0.16
CA SER A 77 -16.18 -9.72 1.01
C SER A 77 -16.09 -8.27 1.51
N SER A 78 -17.16 -7.77 2.14
CA SER A 78 -17.15 -6.45 2.79
C SER A 78 -16.56 -6.48 4.21
N LEU A 79 -15.92 -7.59 4.61
CA LEU A 79 -15.21 -7.71 5.88
C LEU A 79 -13.97 -6.78 5.92
N PRO A 80 -13.45 -6.42 7.12
CA PRO A 80 -12.36 -5.44 7.26
C PRO A 80 -11.09 -5.77 6.47
N THR A 81 -10.80 -7.05 6.26
CA THR A 81 -9.64 -7.56 5.51
C THR A 81 -9.98 -7.86 4.05
N ALA A 82 -11.23 -7.63 3.63
CA ALA A 82 -11.76 -8.02 2.32
C ALA A 82 -11.55 -9.51 1.98
N SER A 83 -11.59 -10.38 2.99
CA SER A 83 -11.33 -11.82 2.86
C SER A 83 -12.28 -12.50 1.86
N GLU A 84 -11.79 -13.60 1.27
CA GLU A 84 -12.60 -14.51 0.45
C GLU A 84 -13.73 -15.12 1.28
N LEU A 85 -14.86 -15.40 0.63
CA LEU A 85 -16.01 -16.05 1.26
C LEU A 85 -16.62 -17.06 0.30
N MET A 86 -16.76 -18.31 0.74
CA MET A 86 -17.47 -19.35 0.01
C MET A 86 -18.70 -19.77 0.80
N LEU A 87 -19.86 -19.74 0.14
CA LEU A 87 -21.08 -20.35 0.65
C LEU A 87 -21.37 -21.60 -0.15
N THR A 88 -21.70 -22.66 0.56
CA THR A 88 -22.06 -23.95 -0.02
C THR A 88 -23.18 -24.55 0.80
N ALA A 89 -24.20 -25.04 0.13
CA ALA A 89 -25.29 -25.76 0.75
C ALA A 89 -24.74 -26.94 1.56
N ALA A 90 -25.18 -27.07 2.81
CA ALA A 90 -24.93 -28.28 3.59
C ALA A 90 -25.64 -29.50 2.96
N GLU A 91 -25.31 -30.71 3.43
CA GLU A 91 -25.95 -31.95 2.99
C GLU A 91 -27.49 -31.79 2.95
N HIS A 92 -28.13 -32.41 1.96
CA HIS A 92 -29.55 -32.26 1.56
C HIS A 92 -29.92 -31.15 0.58
N ASN A 93 -28.96 -30.63 -0.19
CA ASN A 93 -29.29 -30.08 -1.50
C ASN A 93 -30.24 -28.84 -1.42
N ARG A 94 -30.25 -28.08 -0.32
CA ARG A 94 -31.09 -26.87 -0.19
C ARG A 94 -30.37 -25.66 -0.80
N SER A 95 -31.13 -24.74 -1.39
CA SER A 95 -30.57 -23.50 -1.93
C SER A 95 -29.94 -22.65 -0.81
N ILE A 96 -28.81 -22.00 -1.07
CA ILE A 96 -28.13 -21.04 -0.17
C ILE A 96 -28.76 -19.63 -0.19
N ARG A 97 -29.97 -19.51 -0.75
CA ARG A 97 -30.65 -18.25 -1.05
C ARG A 97 -30.85 -17.39 0.20
N GLU A 98 -31.37 -17.98 1.27
CA GLU A 98 -31.67 -17.27 2.52
C GLU A 98 -30.39 -16.75 3.20
N GLU A 99 -29.31 -17.54 3.16
CA GLU A 99 -28.00 -17.13 3.66
C GLU A 99 -27.43 -15.95 2.85
N LEU A 100 -27.59 -15.97 1.52
CA LEU A 100 -27.17 -14.87 0.65
C LEU A 100 -27.95 -13.58 0.96
N ILE A 101 -29.28 -13.67 1.13
CA ILE A 101 -30.13 -12.55 1.52
C ILE A 101 -29.68 -12.00 2.86
N TRP A 102 -29.50 -12.86 3.87
CA TRP A 102 -29.08 -12.46 5.20
C TRP A 102 -27.73 -11.73 5.17
N LEU A 103 -26.73 -12.29 4.49
CA LEU A 103 -25.38 -11.71 4.41
C LEU A 103 -25.36 -10.37 3.65
N ARG A 104 -26.18 -10.24 2.60
CA ARG A 104 -26.36 -8.97 1.89
C ARG A 104 -27.00 -7.92 2.79
N ASP A 105 -28.09 -8.27 3.48
CA ASP A 105 -28.86 -7.34 4.30
C ASP A 105 -28.07 -6.86 5.53
N HIS A 106 -27.14 -7.70 6.04
CA HIS A 106 -26.18 -7.34 7.08
C HIS A 106 -24.91 -6.65 6.54
N GLY A 107 -24.82 -6.42 5.22
CA GLY A 107 -23.71 -5.73 4.57
C GLY A 107 -22.39 -6.49 4.57
N VAL A 108 -22.41 -7.81 4.77
CA VAL A 108 -21.24 -8.69 4.69
C VAL A 108 -20.88 -8.96 3.23
N LEU A 109 -21.88 -9.12 2.37
CA LEU A 109 -21.72 -9.31 0.93
C LEU A 109 -22.19 -8.10 0.13
N LYS A 110 -21.41 -7.76 -0.89
CA LYS A 110 -21.77 -6.77 -1.90
C LYS A 110 -21.14 -7.14 -3.23
N LEU A 111 -21.95 -7.40 -4.24
CA LEU A 111 -21.47 -7.63 -5.59
C LEU A 111 -21.31 -6.30 -6.32
N SER A 112 -20.05 -5.88 -6.52
CA SER A 112 -19.75 -4.61 -7.20
C SER A 112 -19.33 -4.82 -8.66
N SER A 113 -18.99 -6.05 -9.03
CA SER A 113 -18.72 -6.52 -10.39
C SER A 113 -18.85 -8.04 -10.44
N LEU A 114 -19.27 -8.61 -11.58
CA LEU A 114 -19.30 -10.06 -11.77
C LEU A 114 -17.95 -10.74 -11.53
N ALA A 115 -16.85 -10.05 -11.83
CA ALA A 115 -15.50 -10.57 -11.62
C ALA A 115 -15.08 -10.65 -10.15
N ASP A 116 -15.90 -10.16 -9.21
CA ASP A 116 -15.76 -10.42 -7.76
C ASP A 116 -16.09 -11.88 -7.42
N LEU A 117 -16.76 -12.61 -8.31
CA LEU A 117 -17.06 -14.04 -8.17
C LEU A 117 -15.94 -14.90 -8.77
N ARG A 118 -15.73 -16.09 -8.20
CA ARG A 118 -14.89 -17.16 -8.76
C ARG A 118 -15.73 -18.20 -9.49
N SER A 119 -16.78 -18.65 -8.83
CA SER A 119 -17.67 -19.67 -9.36
C SER A 119 -19.06 -19.57 -8.75
N ILE A 120 -20.02 -20.09 -9.49
CA ILE A 120 -21.40 -20.26 -9.09
C ILE A 120 -21.74 -21.73 -9.33
N THR A 121 -22.40 -22.40 -8.41
CA THR A 121 -22.96 -23.73 -8.66
C THR A 121 -24.46 -23.64 -8.55
N ILE A 122 -25.15 -23.99 -9.63
CA ILE A 122 -26.60 -24.05 -9.66
C ILE A 122 -27.07 -25.49 -9.72
N ARG A 123 -28.33 -25.72 -9.37
CA ARG A 123 -29.07 -26.91 -9.77
C ARG A 123 -30.23 -26.50 -10.65
N PHE A 124 -30.43 -27.25 -11.73
CA PHE A 124 -31.55 -27.11 -12.64
C PHE A 124 -32.03 -28.50 -13.05
N ASP A 125 -33.33 -28.76 -12.90
CA ASP A 125 -33.97 -30.06 -13.21
C ASP A 125 -33.22 -31.28 -12.62
N GLY A 126 -32.79 -31.15 -11.36
CA GLY A 126 -32.06 -32.21 -10.64
C GLY A 126 -30.56 -32.30 -10.96
N ALA A 127 -30.08 -31.70 -12.05
CA ALA A 127 -28.66 -31.67 -12.41
C ALA A 127 -27.91 -30.54 -11.70
N THR A 128 -26.77 -30.85 -11.10
CA THR A 128 -25.84 -29.84 -10.55
C THR A 128 -24.91 -29.34 -11.64
N ILE A 129 -24.92 -28.04 -11.88
CA ILE A 129 -24.22 -27.38 -12.98
C ILE A 129 -23.24 -26.35 -12.39
N PRO A 130 -21.93 -26.63 -12.41
CA PRO A 130 -20.91 -25.63 -12.10
C PRO A 130 -20.83 -24.57 -13.19
N VAL A 131 -20.72 -23.31 -12.79
CA VAL A 131 -20.54 -22.15 -13.67
C VAL A 131 -19.28 -21.40 -13.23
N ALA A 132 -18.26 -21.41 -14.08
CA ALA A 132 -17.02 -20.68 -13.84
C ALA A 132 -17.18 -19.21 -14.22
N VAL A 133 -16.63 -18.30 -13.41
CA VAL A 133 -16.59 -16.87 -13.72
C VAL A 133 -15.22 -16.55 -14.33
N GLU A 134 -15.20 -16.21 -15.62
CA GLU A 134 -13.98 -15.98 -16.39
C GLU A 134 -13.87 -14.52 -16.83
N PRO A 135 -13.11 -13.67 -16.11
CA PRO A 135 -12.74 -12.35 -16.60
C PRO A 135 -11.78 -12.45 -17.78
N GLU A 136 -12.13 -11.84 -18.91
CA GLU A 136 -11.22 -11.67 -20.04
C GLU A 136 -10.23 -10.54 -19.77
N ARG A 137 -9.07 -10.58 -20.45
CA ARG A 137 -8.08 -9.50 -20.36
C ARG A 137 -8.67 -8.11 -20.64
N GLY A 138 -9.65 -7.99 -21.54
CA GLY A 138 -10.31 -6.73 -21.86
C GLY A 138 -11.38 -6.29 -20.85
N GLY A 139 -11.53 -7.00 -19.73
CA GLY A 139 -12.48 -6.72 -18.65
C GLY A 139 -13.86 -7.36 -18.81
N ALA A 140 -14.25 -7.81 -20.01
CA ALA A 140 -15.50 -8.55 -20.20
C ALA A 140 -15.52 -9.82 -19.35
N VAL A 141 -16.68 -10.18 -18.81
CA VAL A 141 -16.83 -11.40 -18.01
C VAL A 141 -17.65 -12.42 -18.79
N VAL A 142 -17.22 -13.68 -18.74
CA VAL A 142 -17.99 -14.82 -19.26
C VAL A 142 -18.34 -15.73 -18.10
N LEU A 143 -19.62 -16.03 -17.93
CA LEU A 143 -20.09 -17.07 -17.02
C LEU A 143 -20.15 -18.38 -17.81
N ARG A 144 -19.10 -19.20 -17.70
CA ARG A 144 -18.96 -20.43 -18.48
C ARG A 144 -19.60 -21.60 -17.76
N MET A 145 -20.60 -22.20 -18.40
CA MET A 145 -21.22 -23.40 -17.89
C MET A 145 -20.28 -24.60 -18.10
N ASN A 146 -20.08 -25.42 -17.07
CA ASN A 146 -19.50 -26.74 -17.23
C ASN A 146 -20.62 -27.70 -17.66
N ASP A 147 -20.60 -28.05 -18.95
CA ASP A 147 -21.68 -28.76 -19.62
C ASP A 147 -21.34 -30.22 -19.92
N ALA A 148 -20.28 -30.75 -19.30
CA ALA A 148 -19.85 -32.13 -19.44
C ALA A 148 -20.94 -33.12 -18.98
N GLY A 149 -21.40 -33.97 -19.89
CA GLY A 149 -22.40 -35.00 -19.59
C GLY A 149 -23.85 -34.52 -19.55
N ILE A 150 -24.13 -33.27 -19.94
CA ILE A 150 -25.49 -32.71 -20.05
C ILE A 150 -25.93 -32.75 -21.52
N ASP A 151 -27.20 -33.11 -21.80
CA ASP A 151 -27.74 -33.07 -23.16
C ASP A 151 -28.07 -31.64 -23.62
N GLU A 152 -28.09 -31.39 -24.93
CA GLU A 152 -28.29 -30.04 -25.48
C GLU A 152 -29.65 -29.41 -25.11
N ALA A 153 -30.71 -30.19 -24.94
CA ALA A 153 -32.01 -29.66 -24.55
C ALA A 153 -31.98 -29.15 -23.10
N HIS A 154 -31.35 -29.91 -22.20
CA HIS A 154 -31.07 -29.50 -20.83
C HIS A 154 -30.18 -28.26 -20.77
N LYS A 155 -29.09 -28.23 -21.55
CA LYS A 155 -28.18 -27.07 -21.60
C LYS A 155 -28.91 -25.79 -21.96
N GLU A 156 -29.70 -25.82 -23.03
CA GLU A 156 -30.46 -24.64 -23.48
C GLU A 156 -31.60 -24.29 -22.50
N GLY A 157 -32.18 -25.28 -21.82
CA GLY A 157 -33.11 -25.08 -20.71
C GLY A 157 -32.46 -24.31 -19.55
N ALA A 158 -31.31 -24.78 -19.08
CA ALA A 158 -30.55 -24.16 -18.01
C ALA A 158 -30.12 -22.73 -18.35
N LYS A 159 -29.64 -22.48 -19.58
CA LYS A 159 -29.26 -21.13 -20.06
C LYS A 159 -30.45 -20.15 -20.01
N ARG A 160 -31.64 -20.59 -20.48
CA ARG A 160 -32.85 -19.76 -20.44
C ARG A 160 -33.33 -19.49 -19.02
N ALA A 161 -33.33 -20.52 -18.17
CA ALA A 161 -33.69 -20.38 -16.76
C ALA A 161 -32.72 -19.43 -16.03
N PHE A 162 -31.42 -19.54 -16.31
CA PHE A 162 -30.39 -18.71 -15.70
C PHE A 162 -30.54 -17.24 -16.12
N LEU A 163 -30.75 -16.99 -17.41
CA LEU A 163 -31.02 -15.65 -17.91
C LEU A 163 -32.28 -15.04 -17.26
N LYS A 164 -33.35 -15.82 -17.11
CA LYS A 164 -34.58 -15.37 -16.44
C LYS A 164 -34.38 -15.12 -14.94
N ALA A 165 -33.58 -15.96 -14.27
CA ALA A 165 -33.32 -15.86 -12.84
C ALA A 165 -32.42 -14.67 -12.48
N PHE A 166 -31.37 -14.42 -13.26
CA PHE A 166 -30.28 -13.50 -12.91
C PHE A 166 -30.12 -12.30 -13.86
N ASP A 167 -30.92 -12.18 -14.91
CA ASP A 167 -30.87 -11.13 -15.95
C ASP A 167 -29.55 -11.06 -16.75
N ILE A 168 -28.72 -12.11 -16.68
CA ILE A 168 -27.47 -12.20 -17.42
C ILE A 168 -27.29 -13.59 -18.05
N PRO A 169 -26.68 -13.68 -19.25
CA PRO A 169 -26.54 -14.94 -19.97
C PRO A 169 -25.35 -15.77 -19.50
N LEU A 170 -25.48 -17.10 -19.62
CA LEU A 170 -24.34 -18.03 -19.61
C LEU A 170 -23.70 -18.09 -20.99
N ASP A 171 -22.41 -18.43 -21.03
CA ASP A 171 -21.61 -18.64 -22.22
C ASP A 171 -21.60 -17.47 -23.22
N GLN A 172 -21.89 -16.25 -22.77
CA GLN A 172 -21.79 -15.02 -23.55
C GLN A 172 -20.87 -14.01 -22.84
N ARG A 173 -20.29 -13.07 -23.60
CA ARG A 173 -19.52 -11.96 -23.03
C ARG A 173 -20.49 -10.95 -22.44
N ILE A 174 -20.28 -10.56 -21.20
CA ILE A 174 -21.06 -9.54 -20.53
C ILE A 174 -20.20 -8.27 -20.44
N ASP A 175 -20.77 -7.12 -20.83
CA ASP A 175 -20.13 -5.82 -20.63
C ASP A 175 -19.96 -5.62 -19.12
N PRO A 176 -18.74 -5.40 -18.60
CA PRO A 176 -18.56 -5.24 -17.17
C PRO A 176 -18.93 -3.81 -16.73
N THR A 177 -18.95 -2.84 -17.63
CA THR A 177 -18.87 -1.41 -17.30
C THR A 177 -20.15 -0.83 -16.70
N ARG A 178 -21.28 -1.55 -16.80
CA ARG A 178 -22.53 -1.09 -16.15
C ARG A 178 -22.49 -1.27 -14.63
N MET A 179 -21.69 -2.21 -14.11
CA MET A 179 -21.59 -2.41 -12.66
C MET A 179 -20.64 -1.41 -12.01
N ILE A 180 -20.93 -1.05 -10.76
CA ILE A 180 -20.23 0.00 -9.98
C ILE A 180 -18.71 -0.11 -10.05
N MET A 181 -18.15 -1.32 -9.91
CA MET A 181 -16.71 -1.57 -9.97
C MET A 181 -16.28 -2.35 -11.21
N GLY A 182 -17.17 -2.57 -12.18
CA GLY A 182 -16.87 -3.43 -13.33
C GLY A 182 -15.94 -2.81 -14.36
N ALA A 183 -15.81 -1.48 -14.39
CA ALA A 183 -14.79 -0.81 -15.22
C ALA A 183 -13.34 -1.01 -14.71
N THR A 184 -13.15 -1.63 -13.54
CA THR A 184 -11.81 -1.80 -12.93
C THR A 184 -10.89 -2.64 -13.82
N ASP A 185 -11.36 -3.77 -14.34
CA ASP A 185 -10.55 -4.61 -15.22
C ASP A 185 -10.30 -3.95 -16.58
N VAL A 186 -11.23 -3.10 -17.03
CA VAL A 186 -11.05 -2.27 -18.23
C VAL A 186 -9.92 -1.26 -18.02
N TYR A 187 -9.91 -0.52 -16.92
CA TYR A 187 -8.80 0.37 -16.58
C TYR A 187 -7.48 -0.38 -16.43
N HIS A 188 -7.49 -1.54 -15.76
CA HIS A 188 -6.30 -2.38 -15.61
C HIS A 188 -5.72 -2.77 -16.98
N TYR A 189 -6.57 -3.26 -17.88
CA TYR A 189 -6.19 -3.61 -19.24
C TYR A 189 -5.57 -2.44 -20.01
N LEU A 190 -6.25 -1.30 -20.02
CA LEU A 190 -5.78 -0.10 -20.73
C LEU A 190 -4.44 0.40 -20.17
N LEU A 191 -4.28 0.39 -18.84
CA LEU A 191 -3.03 0.79 -18.17
C LEU A 191 -1.88 -0.20 -18.35
N SER A 192 -2.17 -1.48 -18.66
CA SER A 192 -1.15 -2.50 -18.96
C SER A 192 -0.48 -2.30 -20.33
N GLY A 193 -1.08 -1.47 -21.17
CA GLY A 193 -0.63 -1.14 -22.50
C GLY A 193 -1.24 -2.06 -23.56
N VAL A 194 -1.87 -1.45 -24.56
CA VAL A 194 -2.75 -2.14 -25.51
C VAL A 194 -2.65 -1.53 -26.89
N ASP A 195 -2.69 -2.36 -27.92
CA ASP A 195 -2.67 -1.88 -29.31
C ASP A 195 -4.03 -1.28 -29.65
N ALA A 196 -4.05 -0.18 -30.42
CA ALA A 196 -5.29 0.51 -30.75
C ALA A 196 -6.32 -0.39 -31.46
N SER A 197 -5.87 -1.38 -32.24
CA SER A 197 -6.71 -2.36 -32.90
C SER A 197 -7.38 -3.37 -31.95
N GLN A 198 -6.93 -3.46 -30.70
CA GLN A 198 -7.47 -4.36 -29.68
C GLN A 198 -8.50 -3.68 -28.77
N ILE A 199 -8.68 -2.36 -28.90
CA ILE A 199 -9.68 -1.60 -28.16
C ILE A 199 -11.07 -1.96 -28.68
N ARG A 200 -11.96 -2.30 -27.75
CA ARG A 200 -13.38 -2.60 -28.04
C ARG A 200 -14.24 -1.38 -27.73
N SER A 201 -15.43 -1.30 -28.33
CA SER A 201 -16.36 -0.17 -28.21
C SER A 201 -16.67 0.20 -26.74
N TYR A 202 -16.99 -0.79 -25.91
CA TYR A 202 -17.32 -0.58 -24.49
C TYR A 202 -16.16 -0.01 -23.66
N GLN A 203 -14.92 -0.07 -24.16
CA GLN A 203 -13.73 0.45 -23.46
C GLN A 203 -13.44 1.92 -23.80
N GLN A 204 -14.13 2.49 -24.80
CA GLN A 204 -13.81 3.81 -25.35
C GLN A 204 -14.02 4.94 -24.33
N LYS A 205 -15.01 4.81 -23.44
CA LYS A 205 -15.26 5.76 -22.35
C LYS A 205 -14.07 5.83 -21.39
N GLN A 206 -13.59 4.69 -20.91
CA GLN A 206 -12.44 4.61 -20.00
C GLN A 206 -11.14 5.05 -20.69
N LEU A 207 -10.95 4.70 -21.97
CA LEU A 207 -9.80 5.16 -22.76
C LEU A 207 -9.77 6.70 -22.82
N SER A 208 -10.89 7.32 -23.19
CA SER A 208 -11.02 8.78 -23.27
C SER A 208 -10.79 9.44 -21.90
N ALA A 209 -11.27 8.80 -20.82
CA ALA A 209 -11.06 9.27 -19.45
C ALA A 209 -9.58 9.24 -19.03
N LEU A 210 -8.81 8.23 -19.48
CA LEU A 210 -7.37 8.14 -19.24
C LEU A 210 -6.59 9.18 -20.07
N GLN A 211 -6.95 9.36 -21.34
CA GLN A 211 -6.34 10.38 -22.22
C GLN A 211 -6.56 11.80 -21.68
N ALA A 212 -7.80 12.13 -21.27
CA ALA A 212 -8.13 13.45 -20.71
C ALA A 212 -7.35 13.78 -19.42
N ARG A 213 -6.89 12.76 -18.69
CA ARG A 213 -6.07 12.90 -17.48
C ARG A 213 -4.57 12.74 -17.76
N ASN A 214 -4.18 12.57 -19.02
CA ASN A 214 -2.81 12.30 -19.46
C ASN A 214 -2.17 11.08 -18.76
N LEU A 215 -2.98 10.08 -18.39
CA LEU A 215 -2.52 8.85 -17.71
C LEU A 215 -2.04 7.78 -18.67
N ILE A 216 -2.41 7.91 -19.95
CA ILE A 216 -1.91 7.12 -21.06
C ILE A 216 -1.44 8.04 -22.18
N LYS A 217 -0.49 7.55 -22.97
CA LYS A 217 0.08 8.21 -24.14
C LYS A 217 -0.05 7.31 -25.35
N GLU A 218 -0.17 7.92 -26.51
CA GLU A 218 -0.13 7.25 -27.80
C GLU A 218 1.32 7.09 -28.25
N VAL A 219 1.71 5.88 -28.61
CA VAL A 219 3.06 5.53 -29.04
C VAL A 219 2.99 4.71 -30.31
N MET A 220 3.73 5.14 -31.33
CA MET A 220 3.90 4.35 -32.55
C MET A 220 4.97 3.28 -32.32
N VAL A 221 4.54 2.02 -32.28
CA VAL A 221 5.40 0.86 -32.09
C VAL A 221 5.65 0.20 -33.44
N ALA A 222 6.93 -0.03 -33.77
CA ALA A 222 7.33 -0.80 -34.94
C ALA A 222 7.69 -2.22 -34.50
N THR A 223 7.06 -3.21 -35.12
CA THR A 223 7.38 -4.63 -34.95
C THR A 223 7.95 -5.17 -36.25
N GLY A 224 9.18 -5.66 -36.20
CA GLY A 224 9.86 -6.29 -37.32
C GLY A 224 9.56 -7.78 -37.41
N ARG A 225 9.53 -8.33 -38.62
CA ARG A 225 9.60 -9.78 -38.88
C ARG A 225 10.61 -10.04 -40.00
N CYS A 226 11.39 -11.11 -39.85
CA CYS A 226 12.29 -11.57 -40.91
C CYS A 226 11.48 -12.02 -42.12
N ILE A 227 11.82 -11.57 -43.34
CA ILE A 227 11.07 -11.97 -44.55
C ILE A 227 11.37 -13.41 -44.99
N ASN A 228 12.50 -13.99 -44.59
CA ASN A 228 12.87 -15.35 -44.93
C ASN A 228 11.99 -16.35 -44.16
N ILE A 229 11.14 -17.10 -44.89
CA ILE A 229 10.16 -18.07 -44.37
C ILE A 229 10.82 -19.21 -43.57
N GLY A 230 12.05 -19.59 -43.93
CA GLY A 230 12.81 -20.64 -43.22
C GLY A 230 13.49 -20.19 -41.94
N CYS A 231 13.45 -18.90 -41.61
CA CYS A 231 14.12 -18.36 -40.42
C CYS A 231 13.25 -18.52 -39.17
N VAL A 232 13.86 -18.95 -38.05
CA VAL A 232 13.21 -19.01 -36.72
C VAL A 232 12.60 -17.65 -36.31
N ARG A 233 13.17 -16.54 -36.80
CA ARG A 233 12.70 -15.18 -36.55
C ARG A 233 11.58 -14.70 -37.48
N ASN A 234 11.15 -15.48 -38.47
CA ASN A 234 9.98 -15.13 -39.31
C ASN A 234 8.69 -15.08 -38.48
N ASN A 235 8.59 -15.95 -37.48
CA ASN A 235 7.45 -16.05 -36.56
C ASN A 235 7.65 -15.33 -35.22
N GLN A 236 8.78 -14.66 -35.01
CA GLN A 236 9.07 -13.92 -33.78
C GLN A 236 9.15 -12.43 -34.06
N ALA A 237 8.45 -11.63 -33.26
CA ALA A 237 8.49 -10.18 -33.36
C ALA A 237 9.88 -9.66 -32.94
N ILE A 238 10.56 -8.96 -33.85
CA ILE A 238 11.81 -8.25 -33.59
C ILE A 238 11.44 -6.84 -33.11
N LYS A 239 11.83 -6.51 -31.88
CA LYS A 239 11.56 -5.19 -31.27
C LYS A 239 12.71 -4.22 -31.58
N GLY A 240 12.39 -3.00 -32.03
CA GLY A 240 13.36 -1.93 -32.30
C GLY A 240 13.32 -1.44 -33.74
N LYS A 241 13.65 -0.17 -33.99
CA LYS A 241 13.54 0.48 -35.32
C LYS A 241 14.79 0.35 -36.21
N SER A 242 15.84 -0.34 -35.75
CA SER A 242 17.20 -0.15 -36.28
C SER A 242 17.86 -1.36 -36.93
N ALA A 243 17.28 -2.56 -36.84
CA ALA A 243 17.86 -3.73 -37.50
C ALA A 243 17.38 -3.79 -38.96
N ALA A 244 18.26 -3.45 -39.92
CA ALA A 244 17.95 -3.61 -41.34
C ALA A 244 17.81 -5.10 -41.73
N ASN A 245 18.64 -5.96 -41.10
CA ASN A 245 18.74 -7.38 -41.39
C ASN A 245 18.46 -8.25 -40.16
N CYS A 246 17.96 -9.46 -40.42
CA CYS A 246 17.66 -10.46 -39.41
C CYS A 246 18.95 -10.97 -38.75
N PRO A 247 19.11 -10.87 -37.41
CA PRO A 247 20.33 -11.32 -36.73
C PRO A 247 20.56 -12.84 -36.80
N SER A 248 19.60 -13.61 -37.31
CA SER A 248 19.70 -15.07 -37.44
C SER A 248 19.97 -15.57 -38.85
N CYS A 249 19.67 -14.77 -39.90
CA CYS A 249 19.85 -15.24 -41.29
C CYS A 249 20.20 -14.12 -42.28
N ASP A 250 20.46 -12.92 -41.77
CA ASP A 250 20.82 -11.71 -42.51
C ASP A 250 19.80 -11.22 -43.57
N ALA A 251 18.66 -11.90 -43.71
CA ALA A 251 17.58 -11.47 -44.59
C ALA A 251 16.93 -10.17 -44.09
N PRO A 252 16.41 -9.31 -44.98
CA PRO A 252 15.75 -8.07 -44.59
C PRO A 252 14.62 -8.27 -43.58
N ILE A 253 14.45 -7.27 -42.70
CA ILE A 253 13.34 -7.23 -41.76
C ILE A 253 12.24 -6.32 -42.31
N LYS A 254 11.01 -6.83 -42.40
CA LYS A 254 9.83 -6.02 -42.66
C LYS A 254 9.29 -5.47 -41.36
N PHE A 255 9.18 -4.15 -41.24
CA PHE A 255 8.56 -3.48 -40.09
C PHE A 255 7.13 -3.09 -40.39
N ASP A 256 6.22 -3.52 -39.53
CA ASP A 256 4.84 -3.03 -39.48
C ASP A 256 4.71 -2.12 -38.25
N SER A 257 4.29 -0.87 -38.48
CA SER A 257 4.02 0.09 -37.42
C SER A 257 2.55 0.08 -37.04
N HIS A 258 2.26 0.09 -35.74
CA HIS A 258 0.91 0.20 -35.22
C HIS A 258 0.87 1.17 -34.04
N LEU A 259 -0.30 1.76 -33.82
CA LEU A 259 -0.56 2.62 -32.68
C LEU A 259 -0.79 1.77 -31.44
N ARG A 260 -0.10 2.11 -30.35
CA ARG A 260 -0.26 1.49 -29.03
C ARG A 260 -0.49 2.55 -27.97
N TYR A 261 -1.42 2.29 -27.07
CA TYR A 261 -1.60 3.07 -25.86
C TYR A 261 -0.68 2.52 -24.77
N GLU A 262 0.13 3.39 -24.18
CA GLU A 262 1.03 3.05 -23.07
C GLU A 262 0.74 3.93 -21.86
N ARG A 263 0.96 3.41 -20.65
CA ARG A 263 0.85 4.21 -19.43
C ARG A 263 1.86 5.36 -19.42
N ASN A 264 1.41 6.52 -18.93
CA ASN A 264 2.28 7.66 -18.69
C ASN A 264 2.87 7.59 -17.27
N ASP A 265 4.00 6.89 -17.14
CA ASP A 265 4.69 6.66 -15.86
C ASP A 265 5.14 7.94 -15.14
N LYS A 266 5.22 9.08 -15.85
CA LYS A 266 5.54 10.38 -15.24
C LYS A 266 4.33 11.05 -14.60
N GLU A 267 3.15 10.90 -15.20
CA GLU A 267 1.93 11.56 -14.73
C GLU A 267 1.14 10.73 -13.72
N VAL A 268 1.22 9.39 -13.81
CA VAL A 268 0.54 8.49 -12.87
C VAL A 268 0.88 8.79 -11.39
N PRO A 269 2.15 8.94 -10.98
CA PRO A 269 2.48 9.28 -9.60
C PRO A 269 1.89 10.62 -9.17
N LYS A 270 1.87 11.64 -10.06
CA LYS A 270 1.31 12.96 -9.76
C LYS A 270 -0.20 12.88 -9.56
N PHE A 271 -0.88 12.12 -10.40
CA PHE A 271 -2.32 11.88 -10.28
C PHE A 271 -2.66 11.18 -8.97
N ILE A 272 -1.97 10.09 -8.63
CA ILE A 272 -2.18 9.35 -7.38
C ILE A 272 -1.98 10.28 -6.18
N LYS A 273 -0.86 11.04 -6.16
CA LYS A 273 -0.59 11.99 -5.08
C LYS A 273 -1.73 13.00 -4.93
N LYS A 274 -2.19 13.61 -6.03
CA LYS A 274 -3.31 14.56 -6.01
C LYS A 274 -4.58 13.95 -5.42
N ILE A 275 -4.93 12.72 -5.80
CA ILE A 275 -6.12 12.05 -5.27
C ILE A 275 -5.98 11.75 -3.77
N LEU A 276 -4.83 11.23 -3.34
CA LEU A 276 -4.61 10.94 -1.92
C LEU A 276 -4.71 12.22 -1.08
N GLN A 277 -4.10 13.33 -1.53
CA GLN A 277 -4.21 14.63 -0.86
C GLN A 277 -5.65 15.15 -0.77
N LEU A 278 -6.44 15.01 -1.84
CA LEU A 278 -7.86 15.43 -1.85
C LEU A 278 -8.75 14.56 -0.95
N VAL A 279 -8.40 13.30 -0.77
CA VAL A 279 -9.17 12.38 0.07
C VAL A 279 -8.84 12.55 1.54
N THR A 280 -7.56 12.66 1.88
CA THR A 280 -7.09 12.73 3.26
C THR A 280 -6.98 14.15 3.81
N ASP A 281 -6.98 15.15 2.93
CA ASP A 281 -6.62 16.54 3.24
C ASP A 281 -5.16 16.66 3.77
N TRP A 282 -4.31 15.67 3.46
CA TRP A 282 -2.90 15.62 3.86
C TRP A 282 -1.97 16.15 2.77
N LYS A 283 -0.72 16.45 3.12
CA LYS A 283 0.30 16.97 2.20
C LYS A 283 1.44 15.99 2.01
N PHE A 284 1.88 15.81 0.77
CA PHE A 284 3.13 15.10 0.51
C PHE A 284 4.32 15.99 0.86
N THR A 285 5.30 15.42 1.54
CA THR A 285 6.62 16.02 1.78
C THR A 285 7.64 15.43 0.81
N ALA A 286 8.92 15.77 0.99
CA ALA A 286 10.01 15.22 0.19
C ALA A 286 10.05 13.69 0.26
N GLU A 287 10.59 13.08 -0.80
CA GLU A 287 10.79 11.63 -0.85
C GLU A 287 11.81 11.20 0.22
N LYS A 288 11.46 10.16 0.98
CA LYS A 288 12.35 9.53 1.96
C LYS A 288 12.88 8.24 1.35
N ASN A 289 14.21 8.10 1.32
CA ASN A 289 14.84 6.83 0.98
C ASN A 289 15.06 5.99 2.24
N PHE A 290 14.52 4.77 2.24
CA PHE A 290 14.76 3.77 3.30
C PHE A 290 15.36 2.51 2.68
N GLU A 291 16.61 2.18 3.04
CA GLU A 291 17.36 1.03 2.49
C GLU A 291 17.29 0.94 0.94
N GLY A 292 17.45 2.08 0.26
CA GLY A 292 17.38 2.17 -1.21
C GLY A 292 15.98 2.09 -1.82
N VAL A 293 14.92 2.21 -0.99
CA VAL A 293 13.53 2.29 -1.46
C VAL A 293 13.01 3.71 -1.25
N ALA A 294 12.63 4.34 -2.36
CA ALA A 294 11.95 5.63 -2.41
C ALA A 294 10.52 5.53 -1.87
N LEU A 295 10.22 6.26 -0.79
CA LEU A 295 8.91 6.37 -0.17
C LEU A 295 8.45 7.82 -0.15
N HIS A 296 7.20 8.08 -0.52
CA HIS A 296 6.63 9.42 -0.41
C HIS A 296 5.85 9.56 0.88
N GLN A 297 6.30 10.42 1.78
CA GLN A 297 5.60 10.66 3.04
C GLN A 297 4.38 11.57 2.79
N LEU A 298 3.21 11.12 3.24
CA LEU A 298 1.95 11.87 3.24
C LEU A 298 1.63 12.21 4.70
N SER A 299 1.61 13.50 5.03
CA SER A 299 1.54 14.00 6.41
C SER A 299 0.31 14.87 6.66
N SER A 300 -0.30 14.72 7.83
CA SER A 300 -1.41 15.57 8.26
C SER A 300 -0.95 17.02 8.48
N PRO A 301 -1.64 18.04 7.93
CA PRO A 301 -1.30 19.43 8.19
C PRO A 301 -1.63 19.86 9.62
N ASP A 302 -2.59 19.18 10.26
CA ASP A 302 -3.04 19.50 11.61
C ASP A 302 -2.19 18.83 12.70
N ILE A 303 -1.43 17.78 12.33
CA ILE A 303 -0.75 16.89 13.27
C ILE A 303 0.59 16.45 12.69
N ALA A 304 1.68 17.10 13.14
CA ALA A 304 3.03 16.86 12.63
C ALA A 304 3.51 15.40 12.75
N SER A 305 3.01 14.63 13.72
CA SER A 305 3.38 13.22 13.94
C SER A 305 2.65 12.24 13.02
N LYS A 306 1.52 12.63 12.40
CA LYS A 306 0.71 11.70 11.62
C LYS A 306 1.15 11.70 10.18
N SER A 307 1.83 10.63 9.79
CA SER A 307 2.19 10.40 8.40
C SER A 307 2.05 8.93 8.03
N ILE A 308 1.70 8.70 6.76
CA ILE A 308 1.86 7.40 6.12
C ILE A 308 2.90 7.50 5.02
N TYR A 309 3.50 6.38 4.68
CA TYR A 309 4.49 6.31 3.60
C TYR A 309 3.86 5.62 2.41
N VAL A 310 3.83 6.34 1.29
CA VAL A 310 3.21 5.89 0.05
C VAL A 310 4.30 5.38 -0.88
N PHE A 311 4.21 4.10 -1.24
CA PHE A 311 5.07 3.47 -2.23
C PHE A 311 4.35 3.42 -3.58
N LEU A 312 4.85 4.16 -4.55
CA LEU A 312 4.29 4.26 -5.90
C LEU A 312 5.13 3.43 -6.86
N ASN A 313 4.81 2.15 -7.04
CA ASN A 313 5.58 1.28 -7.92
C ASN A 313 4.74 0.15 -8.50
N THR A 314 5.08 -0.28 -9.71
CA THR A 314 4.52 -1.47 -10.36
C THR A 314 5.05 -2.78 -9.81
N ARG A 315 6.23 -2.79 -9.18
CA ARG A 315 6.88 -4.02 -8.70
C ARG A 315 6.99 -4.03 -7.19
N PHE A 316 6.25 -4.93 -6.58
CA PHE A 316 6.28 -5.22 -5.16
C PHE A 316 6.88 -6.62 -4.96
N SER A 317 8.02 -6.71 -4.28
CA SER A 317 8.79 -7.96 -4.09
C SER A 317 8.89 -8.30 -2.61
N LEU A 318 9.09 -9.59 -2.27
CA LEU A 318 9.26 -10.04 -0.88
C LEU A 318 10.39 -9.27 -0.16
N VAL A 319 11.51 -9.02 -0.83
CA VAL A 319 12.60 -8.18 -0.30
C VAL A 319 12.14 -6.78 0.13
N LYS A 320 11.15 -6.19 -0.54
CA LYS A 320 10.59 -4.89 -0.16
C LYS A 320 9.62 -5.02 1.03
N VAL A 321 8.88 -6.11 1.12
CA VAL A 321 8.01 -6.42 2.27
C VAL A 321 8.86 -6.46 3.55
N GLU A 322 9.98 -7.20 3.53
CA GLU A 322 10.89 -7.30 4.68
C GLU A 322 11.45 -5.93 5.08
N LYS A 323 11.85 -5.10 4.10
CA LYS A 323 12.28 -3.72 4.34
C LYS A 323 11.19 -2.89 5.01
N PHE A 324 9.95 -3.00 4.55
CA PHE A 324 8.81 -2.26 5.11
C PHE A 324 8.42 -2.74 6.50
N GLN A 325 8.56 -4.04 6.78
CA GLN A 325 8.38 -4.57 8.14
C GLN A 325 9.48 -4.04 9.08
N ARG A 326 10.76 -4.06 8.66
CA ARG A 326 11.88 -3.51 9.44
C ARG A 326 11.75 -2.01 9.70
N SER A 327 11.20 -1.25 8.76
CA SER A 327 11.02 0.20 8.94
C SER A 327 9.97 0.53 10.00
N MET A 328 9.05 -0.41 10.29
CA MET A 328 7.85 -0.23 11.12
C MET A 328 6.91 0.89 10.63
N PHE A 329 7.12 1.41 9.43
CA PHE A 329 6.33 2.50 8.91
C PHE A 329 4.89 2.05 8.55
N PRO A 330 3.89 2.92 8.65
CA PRO A 330 2.57 2.68 8.11
C PRO A 330 2.61 2.86 6.58
N ILE A 331 2.73 1.75 5.84
CA ILE A 331 2.92 1.75 4.39
C ILE A 331 1.59 1.61 3.65
N LEU A 332 1.39 2.47 2.65
CA LEU A 332 0.40 2.31 1.59
C LEU A 332 1.11 2.09 0.24
N VAL A 333 0.93 0.92 -0.34
CA VAL A 333 1.37 0.60 -1.70
C VAL A 333 0.25 0.95 -2.66
N VAL A 334 0.52 1.84 -3.61
CA VAL A 334 -0.40 2.08 -4.73
C VAL A 334 0.18 1.43 -5.97
N ASN A 335 -0.43 0.32 -6.41
CA ASN A 335 0.00 -0.41 -7.58
C ASN A 335 -0.72 0.13 -8.83
N PRO A 336 -0.01 0.71 -9.81
CA PRO A 336 -0.60 1.18 -11.05
C PRO A 336 -1.30 0.09 -11.88
N LEU A 337 -0.97 -1.18 -11.64
CA LEU A 337 -1.57 -2.37 -12.28
C LEU A 337 -2.16 -3.33 -11.23
N GLY A 338 -2.52 -2.83 -10.05
CA GLY A 338 -3.11 -3.68 -9.01
C GLY A 338 -4.56 -4.03 -9.34
N GLU A 339 -4.92 -5.30 -9.18
CA GLU A 339 -6.29 -5.81 -9.34
C GLU A 339 -7.17 -5.60 -8.09
N GLN A 340 -6.57 -5.23 -6.95
CA GLN A 340 -7.32 -4.99 -5.73
C GLN A 340 -8.37 -3.88 -5.92
N ARG A 341 -9.63 -4.28 -5.75
CA ARG A 341 -10.84 -3.48 -5.99
C ARG A 341 -11.26 -2.62 -4.81
N ALA A 342 -10.57 -2.75 -3.70
CA ALA A 342 -10.66 -1.89 -2.54
C ALA A 342 -9.26 -1.76 -1.94
N PRO A 343 -8.98 -0.67 -1.18
CA PRO A 343 -7.84 -0.72 -0.31
C PRO A 343 -7.98 -1.93 0.63
N ALA A 344 -6.90 -2.66 0.87
CA ALA A 344 -6.86 -3.81 1.76
C ALA A 344 -5.51 -3.87 2.48
N ILE A 345 -5.49 -4.36 3.72
CA ILE A 345 -4.25 -4.57 4.48
C ILE A 345 -3.91 -6.06 4.45
N ASP A 346 -2.68 -6.37 4.05
CA ASP A 346 -2.17 -7.74 4.04
C ASP A 346 -1.71 -8.20 5.44
N GLU A 347 -1.33 -9.47 5.54
CA GLU A 347 -0.79 -10.09 6.77
C GLU A 347 0.48 -9.41 7.30
N SER A 348 1.19 -8.66 6.45
CA SER A 348 2.39 -7.88 6.81
C SER A 348 2.06 -6.49 7.35
N GLY A 349 0.77 -6.13 7.44
CA GLY A 349 0.33 -4.81 7.88
C GLY A 349 0.57 -3.72 6.84
N ILE A 350 0.66 -4.09 5.56
CA ILE A 350 0.86 -3.16 4.44
C ILE A 350 -0.48 -2.98 3.74
N ALA A 351 -0.92 -1.73 3.58
CA ALA A 351 -2.10 -1.44 2.79
C ALA A 351 -1.74 -1.43 1.31
N HIS A 352 -2.64 -1.93 0.48
CA HIS A 352 -2.51 -1.99 -0.96
C HIS A 352 -3.71 -1.31 -1.61
N LEU A 353 -3.49 -0.66 -2.74
CA LEU A 353 -4.53 0.02 -3.51
C LEU A 353 -4.21 0.00 -5.01
N GLY A 354 -5.12 -0.50 -5.83
CA GLY A 354 -4.99 -0.47 -7.29
C GLY A 354 -5.38 0.89 -7.88
N LEU A 355 -4.56 1.45 -8.78
CA LEU A 355 -4.96 2.62 -9.57
C LEU A 355 -6.26 2.38 -10.39
N PRO A 356 -6.48 1.20 -11.00
CA PRO A 356 -7.75 0.91 -11.68
C PRO A 356 -8.96 1.11 -10.76
N CYS A 357 -8.87 0.63 -9.51
CA CYS A 357 -9.93 0.83 -8.51
C CYS A 357 -10.18 2.31 -8.20
N ILE A 358 -9.10 3.11 -8.03
CA ILE A 358 -9.22 4.55 -7.80
C ILE A 358 -9.98 5.20 -8.95
N LEU A 359 -9.62 4.89 -10.20
CA LEU A 359 -10.25 5.48 -11.38
C LEU A 359 -11.73 5.13 -11.49
N THR A 360 -12.08 3.85 -11.30
CA THR A 360 -13.48 3.41 -11.29
C THR A 360 -14.28 4.11 -10.20
N ALA A 361 -13.76 4.17 -8.98
CA ALA A 361 -14.44 4.82 -7.86
C ALA A 361 -14.67 6.33 -8.08
N LEU A 362 -13.86 6.98 -8.92
CA LEU A 362 -14.00 8.39 -9.23
C LEU A 362 -15.07 8.68 -10.31
N GLU A 363 -15.55 7.68 -11.05
CA GLU A 363 -16.58 7.88 -12.10
C GLU A 363 -17.92 8.33 -11.51
N GLU A 364 -18.31 7.77 -10.35
CA GLU A 364 -19.63 7.98 -9.75
C GLU A 364 -19.57 8.66 -8.37
N LYS A 365 -20.58 9.48 -8.06
CA LYS A 365 -20.63 10.24 -6.80
C LYS A 365 -20.69 9.35 -5.57
N GLN A 366 -21.51 8.30 -5.59
CA GLN A 366 -21.69 7.39 -4.46
C GLN A 366 -20.44 6.53 -4.22
N SER A 367 -19.87 5.99 -5.30
CA SER A 367 -18.61 5.23 -5.30
C SER A 367 -17.46 6.06 -4.77
N ARG A 368 -17.36 7.34 -5.17
CA ARG A 368 -16.35 8.28 -4.65
C ARG A 368 -16.49 8.50 -3.14
N LYS A 369 -17.72 8.63 -2.63
CA LYS A 369 -17.97 8.79 -1.19
C LYS A 369 -17.58 7.54 -0.41
N SER A 370 -17.94 6.36 -0.93
CA SER A 370 -17.56 5.07 -0.33
C SER A 370 -16.05 4.90 -0.31
N PHE A 371 -15.37 5.13 -1.44
CA PHE A 371 -13.92 5.08 -1.55
C PHE A 371 -13.22 6.03 -0.58
N LYS A 372 -13.66 7.29 -0.48
CA LYS A 372 -13.12 8.26 0.49
C LYS A 372 -13.23 7.74 1.93
N LYS A 373 -14.40 7.22 2.32
CA LYS A 373 -14.64 6.65 3.66
C LYS A 373 -13.74 5.45 3.93
N SER A 374 -13.61 4.54 2.97
CA SER A 374 -12.76 3.35 3.09
C SER A 374 -11.29 3.74 3.21
N LEU A 375 -10.76 4.57 2.30
CA LEU A 375 -9.36 4.99 2.34
C LEU A 375 -9.02 5.68 3.67
N LEU A 376 -9.87 6.58 4.18
CA LEU A 376 -9.67 7.22 5.48
C LEU A 376 -9.64 6.21 6.64
N ARG A 377 -10.51 5.19 6.60
CA ARG A 377 -10.49 4.10 7.58
C ARG A 377 -9.18 3.33 7.52
N TYR A 378 -8.69 2.99 6.32
CA TYR A 378 -7.43 2.29 6.13
C TYR A 378 -6.23 3.08 6.62
N VAL A 379 -6.17 4.39 6.32
CA VAL A 379 -5.14 5.27 6.87
C VAL A 379 -5.15 5.24 8.40
N LYS A 380 -6.33 5.29 9.03
CA LYS A 380 -6.46 5.18 10.50
C LYS A 380 -5.96 3.82 11.01
N THR A 381 -6.36 2.73 10.36
CA THR A 381 -5.93 1.37 10.74
C THR A 381 -4.42 1.19 10.60
N LEU A 382 -3.80 1.71 9.54
CA LEU A 382 -2.34 1.64 9.36
C LEU A 382 -1.58 2.32 10.50
N LEU A 383 -2.03 3.50 10.94
CA LEU A 383 -1.42 4.20 12.07
C LEU A 383 -1.57 3.41 13.37
N GLN A 384 -2.73 2.80 13.59
CA GLN A 384 -2.95 1.93 14.75
C GLN A 384 -2.03 0.70 14.71
N MET A 385 -1.89 0.05 13.55
CA MET A 385 -1.03 -1.11 13.38
C MET A 385 0.47 -0.76 13.46
N GLU A 386 0.89 0.44 13.02
CA GLU A 386 2.24 0.93 13.33
C GLU A 386 2.47 0.95 14.84
N HIS A 387 1.54 1.49 15.61
CA HIS A 387 1.68 1.57 17.06
C HIS A 387 1.86 0.19 17.71
N GLU A 388 0.99 -0.75 17.35
CA GLU A 388 1.05 -2.14 17.85
C GLU A 388 2.38 -2.81 17.47
N ARG A 389 2.86 -2.60 16.24
CA ARG A 389 4.17 -3.11 15.78
C ARG A 389 5.33 -2.53 16.59
N VAL A 390 5.34 -1.22 16.81
CA VAL A 390 6.37 -0.53 17.60
C VAL A 390 6.38 -1.04 19.04
N VAL A 391 5.21 -1.20 19.67
CA VAL A 391 5.11 -1.75 21.03
C VAL A 391 5.69 -3.15 21.09
N LYS A 392 5.25 -4.05 20.21
CA LYS A 392 5.70 -5.45 20.16
C LYS A 392 7.21 -5.54 19.91
N ALA A 393 7.71 -4.83 18.90
CA ALA A 393 9.13 -4.82 18.57
C ALA A 393 9.97 -4.31 19.73
N SER A 394 9.60 -3.17 20.33
CA SER A 394 10.36 -2.60 21.45
C SER A 394 10.42 -3.49 22.68
N ARG A 395 9.35 -4.26 22.97
CA ARG A 395 9.32 -5.23 24.07
C ARG A 395 10.30 -6.38 23.81
N VAL A 396 10.27 -6.96 22.62
CA VAL A 396 11.20 -8.02 22.24
C VAL A 396 12.65 -7.50 22.31
N SER A 397 12.89 -6.29 21.81
CA SER A 397 14.20 -5.63 21.87
C SER A 397 14.69 -5.39 23.29
N ARG A 398 13.79 -4.99 24.19
CA ARG A 398 14.10 -4.83 25.62
C ARG A 398 14.57 -6.13 26.25
N GLU A 399 13.91 -7.24 25.94
CA GLU A 399 14.28 -8.58 26.42
C GLU A 399 15.61 -9.06 25.79
N ILE A 400 15.86 -8.76 24.52
CA ILE A 400 17.11 -9.13 23.82
C ILE A 400 18.31 -8.35 24.37
N ILE A 401 18.19 -7.03 24.60
CA ILE A 401 19.28 -6.21 25.17
C ILE A 401 19.71 -6.70 26.56
N GLU A 402 18.75 -7.19 27.35
CA GLU A 402 19.03 -7.76 28.68
C GLU A 402 19.71 -9.12 28.58
N ASN A 403 19.15 -10.04 27.79
CA ASN A 403 19.59 -11.43 27.75
C ASN A 403 20.82 -11.65 26.87
N LYS A 404 21.07 -10.78 25.88
CA LYS A 404 22.19 -10.83 24.92
C LYS A 404 22.43 -12.27 24.40
N PRO A 405 21.55 -12.81 23.54
CA PRO A 405 21.59 -14.22 23.13
C PRO A 405 22.90 -14.59 22.41
N ALA A 406 23.13 -15.90 22.24
CA ALA A 406 24.33 -16.37 21.53
C ALA A 406 24.41 -15.77 20.11
N GLY A 407 25.57 -15.22 19.77
CA GLY A 407 25.79 -14.53 18.49
C GLY A 407 25.42 -13.05 18.47
N TYR A 408 25.04 -12.46 19.62
CA TYR A 408 24.68 -11.04 19.72
C TYR A 408 25.82 -10.13 19.27
N ASP A 409 25.57 -9.31 18.24
CA ASP A 409 26.56 -8.42 17.63
C ASP A 409 26.10 -6.94 17.57
N GLY A 410 26.96 -6.09 17.01
CA GLY A 410 26.68 -4.66 16.87
C GLY A 410 25.49 -4.36 15.95
N ALA A 411 25.27 -5.14 14.90
CA ALA A 411 24.15 -4.92 13.98
C ALA A 411 22.82 -5.25 14.65
N GLN A 412 22.78 -6.31 15.47
CA GLN A 412 21.62 -6.63 16.29
C GLN A 412 21.40 -5.55 17.36
N TYR A 413 22.44 -5.12 18.08
CA TYR A 413 22.34 -4.05 19.07
C TYR A 413 21.78 -2.75 18.48
N GLU A 414 22.25 -2.34 17.30
CA GLU A 414 21.73 -1.17 16.58
C GLU A 414 20.23 -1.29 16.27
N ALA A 415 19.78 -2.47 15.82
CA ALA A 415 18.38 -2.72 15.56
C ALA A 415 17.53 -2.68 16.85
N GLU A 416 18.02 -3.26 17.96
CA GLU A 416 17.31 -3.27 19.24
C GLU A 416 17.21 -1.87 19.84
N VAL A 417 18.30 -1.08 19.80
CA VAL A 417 18.32 0.31 20.24
C VAL A 417 17.33 1.14 19.43
N TYR A 418 17.30 0.98 18.10
CA TYR A 418 16.32 1.66 17.26
C TYR A 418 14.88 1.37 17.68
N ASN A 419 14.54 0.10 17.95
CA ASN A 419 13.19 -0.28 18.35
C ASN A 419 12.78 0.32 19.70
N ILE A 420 13.68 0.37 20.68
CA ILE A 420 13.43 1.05 21.96
C ILE A 420 13.25 2.56 21.75
N LEU A 421 14.15 3.20 20.98
CA LEU A 421 14.03 4.62 20.65
C LEU A 421 12.74 4.92 19.89
N ARG A 422 12.29 4.04 18.99
CA ARG A 422 11.03 4.23 18.26
C ARG A 422 9.82 4.25 19.17
N ARG A 423 9.85 3.45 20.25
CA ARG A 423 8.81 3.45 21.29
C ARG A 423 8.86 4.72 22.14
N LEU A 424 10.04 5.13 22.58
CA LEU A 424 10.21 6.27 23.49
C LEU A 424 10.13 7.62 22.78
N LEU A 425 10.51 7.67 21.50
CA LEU A 425 10.74 8.88 20.72
C LEU A 425 10.11 8.70 19.33
N PRO A 426 8.84 9.11 19.15
CA PRO A 426 8.08 8.88 17.91
C PRO A 426 8.64 9.56 16.65
N TYR A 427 9.62 10.43 16.79
CA TYR A 427 10.33 11.08 15.67
C TYR A 427 11.77 10.57 15.53
N SER A 428 11.97 9.27 15.75
CA SER A 428 13.21 8.56 15.42
C SER A 428 13.06 7.79 14.11
N PHE A 429 14.12 7.76 13.31
CA PHE A 429 14.20 6.89 12.13
C PHE A 429 15.62 6.38 11.91
N LYS A 430 15.71 5.15 11.42
CA LYS A 430 16.96 4.51 10.99
C LYS A 430 17.38 5.06 9.62
N LEU A 431 18.67 5.35 9.46
CA LEU A 431 19.22 5.90 8.21
C LEU A 431 19.84 4.81 7.33
N GLY A 432 20.63 3.92 7.94
CA GLY A 432 21.25 2.76 7.29
C GLY A 432 22.29 3.10 6.19
N GLY A 433 23.24 2.19 6.00
CA GLY A 433 24.27 2.25 4.95
C GLY A 433 25.65 2.70 5.45
N ASN A 434 26.66 2.55 4.59
CA ASN A 434 28.03 2.94 4.90
C ASN A 434 28.15 4.47 4.95
N ASP A 435 28.98 4.98 5.87
CA ASP A 435 29.32 6.40 6.03
C ASP A 435 28.13 7.32 6.36
N LYS A 436 27.18 6.81 7.14
CA LYS A 436 26.07 7.57 7.74
C LYS A 436 25.93 7.21 9.22
N PRO A 437 25.38 8.10 10.06
CA PRO A 437 25.00 7.72 11.41
C PRO A 437 23.91 6.65 11.36
N ASP A 438 23.83 5.81 12.40
CA ASP A 438 22.86 4.70 12.47
C ASP A 438 21.42 5.22 12.35
N GLY A 439 21.15 6.38 12.96
CA GLY A 439 19.88 7.07 12.73
C GLY A 439 19.82 8.52 13.19
N PHE A 440 18.59 9.01 13.20
CA PHE A 440 18.23 10.38 13.56
C PHE A 440 17.05 10.38 14.53
N ILE A 441 17.04 11.35 15.46
CA ILE A 441 15.98 11.58 16.44
C ILE A 441 15.68 13.08 16.51
N SER A 442 14.40 13.46 16.40
CA SER A 442 13.93 14.82 16.73
C SER A 442 13.12 14.81 18.02
N PHE A 443 13.56 15.56 19.02
CA PHE A 443 12.78 15.81 20.22
C PHE A 443 11.90 17.03 20.02
N THR A 444 10.59 16.84 20.01
CA THR A 444 9.63 17.93 19.90
C THR A 444 9.21 18.38 21.30
N CYS A 445 9.47 19.65 21.61
CA CYS A 445 9.03 20.33 22.82
C CYS A 445 7.88 21.27 22.47
N TYR A 446 6.78 21.18 23.20
CA TYR A 446 5.67 22.12 23.07
C TYR A 446 5.72 23.03 24.29
N GLU A 447 5.93 24.33 24.06
CA GLU A 447 5.77 25.29 25.14
C GLU A 447 4.31 25.29 25.63
N LYS A 448 4.11 25.54 26.92
CA LYS A 448 2.76 25.60 27.51
C LYS A 448 1.92 26.62 26.72
N ASN A 449 1.00 26.10 25.89
CA ASN A 449 -0.03 26.79 25.11
C ASN A 449 0.18 26.95 23.59
N ASP A 450 1.33 26.58 23.01
CA ASP A 450 1.51 26.62 21.56
C ASP A 450 1.80 25.24 20.94
N LEU A 451 0.71 24.54 20.56
CA LEU A 451 0.79 23.31 19.80
C LEU A 451 1.10 23.52 18.31
N LYS A 452 1.09 24.78 17.83
CA LYS A 452 1.29 25.11 16.41
C LYS A 452 2.74 25.44 16.07
N ALA A 453 3.56 25.81 17.05
CA ALA A 453 4.98 26.13 16.86
C ALA A 453 5.88 25.42 17.89
N PRO A 454 6.11 24.10 17.77
CA PRO A 454 6.98 23.39 18.68
C PRO A 454 8.47 23.74 18.47
N VAL A 455 9.23 23.72 19.57
CA VAL A 455 10.70 23.74 19.53
C VAL A 455 11.18 22.31 19.23
N LYS A 456 12.00 22.14 18.20
CA LYS A 456 12.59 20.84 17.85
C LYS A 456 14.06 20.82 18.26
N TYR A 457 14.49 19.75 18.91
CA TYR A 457 15.90 19.44 19.11
C TYR A 457 16.29 18.23 18.27
N ASN A 458 17.22 18.41 17.34
CA ASN A 458 17.55 17.41 16.33
C ASN A 458 18.90 16.76 16.63
N PHE A 459 18.92 15.43 16.69
CA PHE A 459 20.12 14.66 16.99
C PHE A 459 20.34 13.56 15.97
N THR A 460 21.59 13.33 15.62
CA THR A 460 22.01 12.05 15.02
C THR A 460 22.43 11.09 16.12
N TYR A 461 22.38 9.79 15.89
CA TYR A 461 22.85 8.80 16.86
C TYR A 461 23.57 7.62 16.23
N ASP A 462 24.47 7.04 17.02
CA ASP A 462 25.15 5.76 16.78
C ASP A 462 24.97 4.82 17.97
N ALA A 463 24.78 3.53 17.71
CA ALA A 463 24.65 2.47 18.71
C ALA A 463 25.89 1.56 18.67
N LYS A 464 26.67 1.56 19.76
CA LYS A 464 27.98 0.91 19.85
C LYS A 464 27.98 -0.21 20.90
N TYR A 465 28.12 -1.44 20.41
CA TYR A 465 28.18 -2.65 21.23
C TYR A 465 29.61 -3.19 21.37
N SER A 466 29.98 -3.60 22.58
CA SER A 466 31.17 -4.41 22.84
C SER A 466 30.87 -5.47 23.90
N ALA A 467 31.35 -6.70 23.71
CA ALA A 467 31.29 -7.73 24.73
C ALA A 467 32.18 -7.40 25.96
N SER A 468 33.08 -6.42 25.85
CA SER A 468 33.97 -5.97 26.91
C SER A 468 33.79 -4.47 27.15
N SER A 469 34.84 -3.66 26.95
CA SER A 469 34.75 -2.20 26.90
C SER A 469 34.83 -1.76 25.45
N TYR A 470 33.96 -0.84 25.03
CA TYR A 470 34.01 -0.28 23.69
C TYR A 470 35.18 0.69 23.58
N ASP A 471 36.12 0.42 22.66
CA ASP A 471 37.22 1.33 22.38
C ASP A 471 36.82 2.34 21.31
N PHE A 472 36.44 3.54 21.75
CA PHE A 472 36.03 4.63 20.85
C PHE A 472 37.24 5.26 20.16
N GLY A 473 37.59 4.73 18.98
CA GLY A 473 38.84 4.99 18.30
C GLY A 473 38.83 6.22 17.39
N ILE A 474 40.01 6.59 16.89
CA ILE A 474 40.22 7.75 16.01
C ILE A 474 39.34 7.73 14.74
N LYS A 475 39.04 6.54 14.22
CA LYS A 475 38.22 6.36 13.01
C LYS A 475 36.78 6.83 13.26
N GLU A 476 36.22 6.46 14.40
CA GLU A 476 34.83 6.78 14.77
C GLU A 476 34.68 8.25 15.12
N GLN A 477 35.69 8.81 15.81
CA GLN A 477 35.75 10.23 16.09
C GLN A 477 35.77 11.05 14.79
N ARG A 478 36.47 10.60 13.74
CA ARG A 478 36.45 11.24 12.40
C ARG A 478 35.08 11.10 11.74
N GLN A 479 34.52 9.89 11.73
CA GLN A 479 33.20 9.64 11.16
C GLN A 479 32.12 10.53 11.79
N MET A 480 32.13 10.70 13.12
CA MET A 480 31.19 11.57 13.82
C MET A 480 31.31 13.04 13.39
N ILE A 481 32.52 13.56 13.19
CA ILE A 481 32.72 14.93 12.67
C ILE A 481 32.15 15.05 11.26
N ASP A 482 32.42 14.06 10.40
CA ASP A 482 31.91 14.03 9.02
C ASP A 482 30.38 13.99 9.01
N TYR A 483 29.76 13.21 9.89
CA TYR A 483 28.31 13.15 10.06
C TYR A 483 27.74 14.51 10.47
N ILE A 484 28.30 15.14 11.50
CA ILE A 484 27.84 16.43 12.01
C ILE A 484 27.92 17.50 10.92
N ASN A 485 29.06 17.61 10.24
CA ASN A 485 29.23 18.57 9.15
C ASN A 485 28.23 18.32 8.01
N THR A 486 28.13 17.09 7.54
CA THR A 486 27.24 16.72 6.43
C THR A 486 25.77 16.99 6.77
N TRP A 487 25.34 16.66 7.99
CA TRP A 487 23.95 16.84 8.42
C TRP A 487 23.60 18.29 8.71
N SER A 488 24.48 19.03 9.40
CA SER A 488 24.30 20.47 9.63
C SER A 488 24.14 21.24 8.32
N ASP A 489 24.86 20.81 7.27
CA ASP A 489 24.78 21.45 5.94
C ASP A 489 23.70 20.89 5.01
N SER A 490 22.97 19.87 5.42
CA SER A 490 21.95 19.24 4.58
C SER A 490 20.79 20.18 4.26
N ASP A 491 20.27 20.10 3.04
CA ASP A 491 19.06 20.81 2.63
C ASP A 491 17.88 20.53 3.57
N TRP A 492 17.82 19.32 4.12
CA TRP A 492 16.80 18.88 5.07
C TRP A 492 16.80 19.68 6.37
N MET A 493 17.98 20.02 6.92
CA MET A 493 18.06 20.93 8.07
C MET A 493 17.68 22.36 7.66
N LYS A 494 18.16 22.81 6.49
CA LYS A 494 18.00 24.19 6.01
C LYS A 494 16.55 24.54 5.61
N THR A 495 15.74 23.60 5.13
CA THR A 495 14.40 23.90 4.56
C THR A 495 13.32 24.25 5.58
N GLU A 496 13.51 23.96 6.86
CA GLU A 496 12.49 24.20 7.91
C GLU A 496 12.97 25.13 9.04
N GLY A 497 14.13 25.78 8.88
CA GLY A 497 14.78 26.48 10.00
C GLY A 497 15.21 25.55 11.14
N ASN A 498 15.31 24.25 10.85
CA ASN A 498 15.85 23.26 11.77
C ASN A 498 17.38 23.44 11.85
N LYS A 499 17.97 23.07 12.98
CA LYS A 499 19.42 22.95 13.14
C LYS A 499 19.73 21.61 13.76
N LEU A 500 20.93 21.07 13.50
CA LEU A 500 21.44 19.93 14.26
C LEU A 500 21.89 20.42 15.63
N ASP A 501 21.29 19.88 16.69
CA ASP A 501 21.58 20.25 18.09
C ASP A 501 22.64 19.35 18.73
N GLY A 502 22.80 18.13 18.25
CA GLY A 502 23.76 17.20 18.86
C GLY A 502 23.96 15.87 18.13
N HIS A 503 24.88 15.10 18.70
CA HIS A 503 25.11 13.69 18.37
C HIS A 503 25.07 12.83 19.64
N ILE A 504 24.37 11.70 19.55
CA ILE A 504 24.18 10.75 20.66
C ILE A 504 24.94 9.46 20.39
N ILE A 505 25.74 9.01 21.33
CA ILE A 505 26.39 7.69 21.29
C ILE A 505 25.73 6.82 22.35
N ILE A 506 25.05 5.77 21.91
CA ILE A 506 24.37 4.80 22.77
C ILE A 506 25.27 3.58 22.90
N THR A 507 25.62 3.18 24.10
CA THR A 507 26.57 2.08 24.31
C THR A 507 26.22 1.21 25.50
N ASN A 508 26.52 -0.08 25.42
CA ASN A 508 26.39 -0.99 26.55
C ASN A 508 27.55 -0.86 27.54
N SER A 509 28.75 -0.53 27.05
CA SER A 509 29.96 -0.50 27.85
C SER A 509 31.03 0.38 27.21
N MET A 510 31.33 1.51 27.84
CA MET A 510 32.46 2.37 27.48
C MET A 510 33.02 3.03 28.75
N GLU A 511 34.34 3.13 28.82
CA GLU A 511 35.04 3.81 29.93
C GLU A 511 34.92 5.33 29.83
N ARG A 512 34.81 6.00 30.98
CA ARG A 512 34.69 7.48 31.04
C ARG A 512 35.91 8.18 30.45
N THR A 513 37.12 7.62 30.60
CA THR A 513 38.35 8.13 30.00
C THR A 513 38.28 8.15 28.48
N ARG A 514 37.63 7.16 27.86
CA ARG A 514 37.41 7.09 26.40
C ARG A 514 36.36 8.11 25.95
N MET A 515 35.27 8.27 26.70
CA MET A 515 34.27 9.32 26.44
C MET A 515 34.90 10.71 26.51
N GLN A 516 35.74 10.96 27.52
CA GLN A 516 36.48 12.22 27.66
C GLN A 516 37.43 12.43 26.49
N GLY A 517 38.23 11.42 26.12
CA GLY A 517 39.13 11.53 24.98
C GLY A 517 38.40 11.82 23.65
N ALA A 518 37.20 11.25 23.46
CA ALA A 518 36.35 11.57 22.31
C ALA A 518 35.83 13.02 22.36
N ALA A 519 35.37 13.49 23.52
CA ALA A 519 34.92 14.86 23.70
C ALA A 519 36.07 15.87 23.47
N ASP A 520 37.25 15.62 24.06
CA ASP A 520 38.45 16.44 23.89
C ASP A 520 38.86 16.52 22.42
N TYR A 521 38.80 15.39 21.72
CA TYR A 521 39.08 15.33 20.29
C TYR A 521 38.08 16.15 19.47
N LEU A 522 36.79 16.07 19.77
CA LEU A 522 35.75 16.82 19.04
C LEU A 522 35.85 18.32 19.28
N TRP A 523 36.17 18.73 20.50
CA TRP A 523 36.23 20.13 20.93
C TRP A 523 37.59 20.79 20.74
N ALA A 524 38.58 20.09 20.18
CA ALA A 524 39.82 20.74 19.77
C ALA A 524 39.52 21.87 18.77
N GLU A 525 40.21 23.00 18.92
CA GLU A 525 39.89 24.32 18.33
C GLU A 525 39.65 24.32 16.80
N HIS A 526 40.33 23.41 16.08
CA HIS A 526 40.26 23.26 14.63
C HIS A 526 39.17 22.29 14.12
N ARG A 527 38.22 21.87 14.99
CA ARG A 527 37.19 20.87 14.66
C ARG A 527 35.79 21.41 14.87
N LEU A 528 35.02 20.89 15.83
CA LEU A 528 33.62 21.29 16.00
C LEU A 528 33.47 22.62 16.75
N ALA A 529 34.46 22.99 17.59
CA ALA A 529 34.39 24.17 18.46
C ALA A 529 34.19 25.49 17.69
N SER A 530 34.79 25.62 16.51
CA SER A 530 34.71 26.84 15.69
C SER A 530 33.54 26.83 14.70
N GLY A 531 33.15 25.66 14.17
CA GLY A 531 32.10 25.53 13.16
C GLY A 531 30.67 25.32 13.69
N HIS A 532 30.52 24.75 14.90
CA HIS A 532 29.21 24.35 15.46
C HIS A 532 29.08 24.74 16.95
N PRO A 533 29.07 26.04 17.28
CA PRO A 533 28.98 26.48 18.66
C PRO A 533 27.67 26.00 19.29
N GLY A 534 27.77 25.27 20.41
CA GLY A 534 26.62 24.76 21.16
C GLY A 534 26.14 23.35 20.75
N MET A 535 26.87 22.65 19.86
CA MET A 535 26.63 21.22 19.58
C MET A 535 26.69 20.39 20.87
N LEU A 536 25.74 19.48 21.07
CA LEU A 536 25.69 18.61 22.24
C LEU A 536 26.26 17.23 21.90
N ILE A 537 27.23 16.76 22.68
CA ILE A 537 27.73 15.39 22.63
C ILE A 537 27.17 14.64 23.83
N VAL A 538 26.33 13.64 23.57
CA VAL A 538 25.62 12.90 24.63
C VAL A 538 25.98 11.42 24.55
N PHE A 539 26.51 10.87 25.63
CA PHE A 539 26.69 9.44 25.81
C PHE A 539 25.53 8.90 26.63
N ILE A 540 24.88 7.84 26.13
CA ILE A 540 23.78 7.17 26.79
C ILE A 540 24.17 5.72 27.02
N ARG A 541 24.14 5.27 28.28
CA ARG A 541 24.28 3.84 28.57
C ARG A 541 22.97 3.11 28.28
N GLU A 542 23.06 1.84 27.85
CA GLU A 542 21.88 1.02 27.57
C GLU A 542 20.89 0.99 28.74
N GLN A 543 21.39 1.01 29.98
CA GLN A 543 20.59 1.00 31.21
C GLN A 543 19.70 2.24 31.35
N PHE A 544 20.10 3.39 30.81
CA PHE A 544 19.26 4.59 30.80
C PHE A 544 18.01 4.35 29.93
N LEU A 545 18.18 3.82 28.73
CA LEU A 545 17.08 3.58 27.78
C LEU A 545 16.16 2.46 28.26
N THR A 546 16.73 1.35 28.72
CA THR A 546 15.94 0.20 29.18
C THR A 546 15.14 0.54 30.43
N HIS A 547 15.71 1.31 31.37
CA HIS A 547 14.98 1.75 32.56
C HIS A 547 13.83 2.71 32.23
N ILE A 548 14.06 3.70 31.35
CA ILE A 548 12.99 4.58 30.88
C ILE A 548 11.89 3.75 30.22
N TRP A 549 12.25 2.78 29.38
CA TRP A 549 11.29 1.90 28.73
C TRP A 549 10.45 1.13 29.74
N ASP A 550 11.06 0.53 30.77
CA ASP A 550 10.37 -0.24 31.81
C ASP A 550 9.34 0.64 32.53
N VAL A 551 9.77 1.82 32.99
CA VAL A 551 8.89 2.76 33.70
C VAL A 551 7.75 3.26 32.80
N VAL A 552 8.03 3.55 31.53
CA VAL A 552 7.00 3.92 30.52
C VAL A 552 6.01 2.79 30.29
N HIS A 553 6.48 1.55 30.21
CA HIS A 553 5.64 0.38 29.98
C HIS A 553 4.71 0.12 31.17
N GLU A 554 5.26 0.14 32.40
CA GLU A 554 4.51 -0.13 33.64
C GLU A 554 3.54 0.99 34.01
N ASN A 555 3.86 2.25 33.68
CA ASN A 555 3.10 3.43 34.10
C ASN A 555 2.45 4.16 32.93
N LEU A 556 2.16 3.45 31.84
CA LEU A 556 1.71 4.05 30.57
C LEU A 556 0.55 5.02 30.74
N HIS A 557 -0.45 4.66 31.55
CA HIS A 557 -1.61 5.52 31.80
C HIS A 557 -1.21 6.86 32.44
N GLU A 558 -0.33 6.87 33.43
CA GLU A 558 0.10 8.09 34.11
C GLU A 558 1.11 8.91 33.31
N ILE A 559 2.02 8.24 32.59
CA ILE A 559 3.01 8.89 31.74
C ILE A 559 2.35 9.52 30.52
N SER A 560 1.33 8.89 29.95
CA SER A 560 0.54 9.46 28.86
C SER A 560 -0.04 10.83 29.23
N LYS A 561 -0.34 11.06 30.52
CA LYS A 561 -0.87 12.35 31.00
C LYS A 561 0.16 13.47 31.08
N ARG A 562 1.44 13.12 30.94
CA ARG A 562 2.59 14.00 31.14
C ARG A 562 3.58 13.92 29.99
N TRP A 563 3.21 13.26 28.89
CA TRP A 563 4.12 12.98 27.77
C TRP A 563 4.75 14.23 27.16
N LEU A 564 4.01 15.35 27.14
CA LEU A 564 4.56 16.64 26.68
C LEU A 564 5.73 17.16 27.53
N LEU A 565 5.87 16.68 28.77
CA LEU A 565 6.97 17.00 29.67
C LEU A 565 8.17 16.05 29.50
N PHE A 566 8.04 14.97 28.73
CA PHE A 566 9.10 14.00 28.50
C PHE A 566 10.33 14.64 27.85
N THR A 567 10.15 15.33 26.72
CA THR A 567 11.23 16.04 26.02
C THR A 567 11.88 17.11 26.92
N PRO A 568 11.14 18.03 27.57
CA PRO A 568 11.71 18.95 28.54
C PRO A 568 12.52 18.28 29.65
N ALA A 569 12.01 17.18 30.21
CA ALA A 569 12.69 16.44 31.27
C ALA A 569 14.01 15.83 30.77
N LEU A 570 14.02 15.26 29.56
CA LEU A 570 15.22 14.72 28.94
C LEU A 570 16.26 15.81 28.67
N MET A 571 15.86 16.93 28.05
CA MET A 571 16.79 18.04 27.75
C MET A 571 17.37 18.65 29.02
N ARG A 572 16.57 18.73 30.09
CA ARG A 572 17.04 19.16 31.40
C ARG A 572 18.08 18.20 31.97
N ILE A 573 17.84 16.90 31.89
CA ILE A 573 18.77 15.87 32.38
C ILE A 573 20.07 15.88 31.56
N ILE A 574 20.00 16.06 30.24
CA ILE A 574 21.19 16.26 29.40
C ILE A 574 22.01 17.47 29.89
N GLY A 575 21.36 18.58 30.24
CA GLY A 575 22.03 19.77 30.75
C GLY A 575 22.64 19.58 32.14
N GLU A 576 21.92 18.92 33.05
CA GLU A 576 22.38 18.66 34.43
C GLU A 576 23.53 17.64 34.48
N SER A 577 23.59 16.69 33.54
CA SER A 577 24.61 15.64 33.49
C SER A 577 25.85 16.00 32.66
N LYS A 578 26.10 17.30 32.45
CA LYS A 578 27.23 17.78 31.64
C LYS A 578 28.55 17.61 32.39
N LEU A 579 29.50 16.92 31.76
CA LEU A 579 30.87 16.64 32.22
C LEU A 579 31.84 17.11 31.13
N ASN A 580 32.70 18.09 31.44
CA ASN A 580 33.85 18.53 30.62
C ASN A 580 33.73 18.26 29.10
N GLY A 581 32.75 18.87 28.44
CA GLY A 581 32.56 18.77 26.98
C GLY A 581 31.52 17.76 26.48
N PHE A 582 30.96 16.89 27.32
CA PHE A 582 29.87 15.96 26.94
C PHE A 582 28.84 15.81 28.06
N SER A 583 27.75 15.09 27.82
CA SER A 583 26.80 14.67 28.86
C SER A 583 26.77 13.14 28.94
N LEU A 584 26.71 12.58 30.15
CA LEU A 584 26.59 11.13 30.37
C LEU A 584 25.25 10.80 31.03
N LEU A 585 24.46 9.96 30.38
CA LEU A 585 23.16 9.50 30.88
C LEU A 585 23.24 8.00 31.18
N ASP A 586 22.99 7.63 32.43
CA ASP A 586 22.98 6.26 32.92
C ASP A 586 21.72 6.01 33.77
N LYS A 587 21.57 4.83 34.35
CA LYS A 587 20.38 4.46 35.15
C LYS A 587 19.99 5.52 36.21
N PRO A 588 20.91 6.11 37.00
CA PRO A 588 20.55 7.14 37.98
C PRO A 588 19.90 8.37 37.34
N GLU A 589 20.40 8.83 36.19
CA GLU A 589 19.81 9.94 35.45
C GLU A 589 18.41 9.58 34.94
N ALA A 590 18.21 8.34 34.48
CA ALA A 590 16.89 7.84 34.07
C ALA A 590 15.90 7.82 35.25
N GLU A 591 16.31 7.33 36.41
CA GLU A 591 15.49 7.31 37.64
C GLU A 591 15.08 8.72 38.04
N ILE A 592 16.02 9.67 38.05
CA ILE A 592 15.73 11.08 38.36
C ILE A 592 14.76 11.67 37.33
N MET A 593 14.99 11.43 36.04
CA MET A 593 14.13 11.90 34.96
C MET A 593 12.70 11.39 35.13
N MET A 594 12.54 10.08 35.29
CA MET A 594 11.24 9.43 35.35
C MET A 594 10.51 9.72 36.65
N HIS A 595 11.21 9.82 37.77
CA HIS A 595 10.63 10.27 39.03
C HIS A 595 10.07 11.69 38.90
N ARG A 596 10.83 12.63 38.33
CA ARG A 596 10.36 14.00 38.07
C ARG A 596 9.18 14.03 37.11
N LEU A 597 9.18 13.18 36.10
CA LEU A 597 8.08 13.08 35.14
C LEU A 597 6.80 12.57 35.81
N LEU A 598 6.86 11.48 36.57
CA LEU A 598 5.69 10.87 37.24
C LEU A 598 5.06 11.78 38.30
N HIS A 599 5.90 12.50 39.05
CA HIS A 599 5.47 13.42 40.11
C HIS A 599 5.28 14.87 39.62
N GLY A 600 5.56 15.12 38.33
CA GLY A 600 5.35 16.42 37.71
C GLY A 600 3.87 16.79 37.59
N PRO A 601 3.57 18.09 37.37
CA PRO A 601 2.20 18.55 37.23
C PRO A 601 1.52 17.81 36.07
N LYS A 602 0.29 17.35 36.31
CA LYS A 602 -0.56 16.84 35.23
C LYS A 602 -0.82 18.00 34.27
N VAL A 603 -0.79 17.72 32.97
CA VAL A 603 -1.17 18.70 31.97
C VAL A 603 -2.70 18.75 31.93
N GLU A 604 -3.31 19.93 32.12
CA GLU A 604 -4.76 20.12 31.92
C GLU A 604 -5.08 19.82 30.44
N ASP A 605 -5.91 18.80 30.21
CA ASP A 605 -6.05 18.05 28.95
C ASP A 605 -4.82 17.20 28.59
N PRO A 606 -4.59 16.08 29.30
CA PRO A 606 -3.47 15.19 29.04
C PRO A 606 -3.50 14.71 27.60
N VAL A 607 -2.42 15.01 26.87
CA VAL A 607 -2.23 14.47 25.53
C VAL A 607 -1.75 13.04 25.66
N ASN A 608 -2.67 12.07 25.63
CA ASN A 608 -2.29 10.66 25.69
C ASN A 608 -1.24 10.40 24.59
N HIS A 609 -0.07 9.84 24.94
CA HIS A 609 0.93 9.38 23.98
C HIS A 609 0.29 8.55 22.86
N GLU A 610 -0.67 7.70 23.20
CA GLU A 610 -1.44 6.91 22.24
C GLU A 610 -2.40 7.77 21.41
N LEU A 611 -2.96 8.87 21.93
CA LEU A 611 -3.74 9.87 21.16
C LEU A 611 -2.85 10.82 20.34
N LEU A 612 -1.59 11.06 20.71
CA LEU A 612 -0.59 11.75 19.88
C LEU A 612 -0.23 10.92 18.64
N MET A 613 -0.24 9.59 18.79
CA MET A 613 -0.10 8.63 17.70
C MET A 613 -1.42 8.47 16.92
N ASN A 614 -2.58 8.46 17.61
CA ASN A 614 -3.86 8.03 17.01
C ASN A 614 -4.88 9.15 16.70
N ASP A 615 -5.01 10.24 17.46
CA ASP A 615 -6.07 11.27 17.25
C ASP A 615 -5.94 12.66 17.92
N VAL A 616 -4.94 13.47 17.52
CA VAL A 616 -4.80 14.88 17.96
C VAL A 616 -5.96 15.80 17.46
N ALA A 617 -6.68 15.42 16.41
CA ALA A 617 -7.83 16.19 15.90
C ALA A 617 -9.04 16.13 16.85
N ALA A 618 -9.24 15.00 17.53
CA ALA A 618 -10.23 14.87 18.58
C ALA A 618 -9.91 15.78 19.78
N LEU A 619 -8.62 15.92 20.14
CA LEU A 619 -8.13 16.79 21.21
C LEU A 619 -8.30 18.29 20.89
N ILE A 620 -7.96 18.72 19.67
CA ILE A 620 -8.19 20.09 19.20
C ILE A 620 -9.71 20.39 19.16
N GLY A 621 -10.53 19.43 18.75
CA GLY A 621 -11.99 19.52 18.73
C GLY A 621 -12.65 19.53 20.12
N MET A 622 -12.07 18.83 21.10
CA MET A 622 -12.52 18.84 22.50
C MET A 622 -12.22 20.19 23.17
N ARG A 623 -11.03 20.77 22.95
CA ARG A 623 -10.68 22.12 23.45
C ARG A 623 -11.52 23.24 22.83
N LYS A 624 -11.86 23.14 21.53
CA LYS A 624 -12.81 24.08 20.89
C LYS A 624 -14.21 24.01 21.51
N ARG A 625 -14.69 22.81 21.87
CA ARG A 625 -15.99 22.62 22.54
C ARG A 625 -15.98 23.06 24.01
N ALA A 626 -14.88 22.86 24.73
CA ALA A 626 -14.71 23.35 26.09
C ALA A 626 -14.66 24.89 26.14
N ARG A 627 -13.92 25.55 25.23
CA ARG A 627 -13.91 27.02 25.11
C ARG A 627 -15.27 27.60 24.71
N LYS A 628 -16.06 26.89 23.90
CA LYS A 628 -17.42 27.33 23.53
C LYS A 628 -18.43 27.24 24.69
N ARG A 629 -18.22 26.30 25.63
CA ARG A 629 -19.04 26.18 26.85
C ARG A 629 -18.70 27.20 27.94
N VAL A 630 -17.45 27.68 27.97
CA VAL A 630 -17.01 28.74 28.91
C VAL A 630 -17.35 30.14 28.40
N ALA A 631 -17.53 30.30 27.09
CA ALA A 631 -17.84 31.57 26.44
C ALA A 631 -19.35 31.81 26.17
N ASP A 632 -20.24 30.95 26.67
CA ASP A 632 -21.69 31.11 26.58
C ASP A 632 -22.26 31.40 27.98
N PRO A 633 -22.59 32.67 28.32
CA PRO A 633 -23.09 33.04 29.64
C PRO A 633 -24.51 32.53 29.94
N ASN A 634 -25.18 31.84 29.01
CA ASN A 634 -26.61 31.50 29.10
C ASN A 634 -26.92 30.01 29.32
N LEU A 635 -25.97 29.22 29.82
CA LEU A 635 -26.22 27.81 30.18
C LEU A 635 -25.81 27.53 31.63
N ASN A 636 -26.68 27.97 32.55
CA ASN A 636 -26.96 27.30 33.82
C ASN A 636 -28.39 26.77 33.78
#